data_AF-A0A7W0SMV3-F1
#
_entry.id   AF-A0A7W0SMV3-F1
#
_cell.length_a   1.000
_cell.length_b   1.000
_cell.length_c   1.000
_cell.angle_alpha   90.00
_cell.angle_beta   90.00
_cell.angle_gamma   90.00
#
_symmetry.space_group_name_H-M   'P 1'
#
loop_
_entity.id
_entity.type
_entity.pdbx_description
1 polymer ?
#
loop_
_entity_poly.entity_id
_entity_poly.type
_entity_poly.pdbx_seq_one_letter_code
_entity_poly.pdbx_strand_id
1 'polypeptide(L)'
;MNVMGTGMNKAIGKAAHAKAVTALDRIGNLETIQQTLIDGVGKSFDLVEQRLQRIEELLSAVANTVGPDAVRDQLALIRKENEEAQLKAGTEAVEKAVAEGKLIKGAIPSLEVLESEDADSITSKTLVIGREFDKDGNVMAPGRLQLPLSKLTKEIQVALAYSEGDLTIETPNGGKFTLDAVYVEAEATADAVETSLMGEV
;
A
#
# COMPACT_ATOMS: atom_id res chain seq x y z
N MET A 1 -33.10 71.63 -1.32
CA MET A 1 -31.84 71.19 -1.94
C MET A 1 -31.45 69.87 -1.29
N ASN A 2 -31.50 68.75 -2.03
CA ASN A 2 -31.01 67.47 -1.53
C ASN A 2 -30.33 66.75 -2.69
N VAL A 3 -29.03 67.00 -2.87
CA VAL A 3 -28.19 66.32 -3.87
C VAL A 3 -26.88 65.90 -3.19
N MET A 4 -26.98 64.93 -2.27
CA MET A 4 -25.82 64.34 -1.59
C MET A 4 -25.93 62.80 -1.52
N GLY A 5 -26.57 62.16 -2.50
CA GLY A 5 -26.73 60.69 -2.56
C GLY A 5 -26.13 59.99 -3.78
N THR A 6 -25.70 60.73 -4.80
CA THR A 6 -25.38 60.17 -6.14
C THR A 6 -23.89 59.87 -6.38
N GLY A 7 -22.97 60.47 -5.62
CA GLY A 7 -21.53 60.26 -5.81
C GLY A 7 -21.00 58.95 -5.20
N MET A 8 -21.48 58.60 -4.00
CA MET A 8 -20.97 57.46 -3.23
C MET A 8 -21.43 56.11 -3.83
N ASN A 9 -22.68 56.02 -4.30
CA ASN A 9 -23.20 54.84 -5.01
C ASN A 9 -22.50 54.60 -6.36
N LYS A 10 -22.09 55.66 -7.07
CA LYS A 10 -21.36 55.55 -8.35
C LYS A 10 -19.91 55.08 -8.17
N ALA A 11 -19.27 55.47 -7.05
CA ALA A 11 -17.93 55.00 -6.69
C ALA A 11 -17.92 53.52 -6.26
N ILE A 12 -18.92 53.10 -5.46
CA ILE A 12 -19.09 51.71 -5.04
C ILE A 12 -19.37 50.79 -6.25
N GLY A 13 -20.24 51.22 -7.18
CA GLY A 13 -20.52 50.48 -8.42
C GLY A 13 -19.30 50.32 -9.32
N LYS A 14 -18.46 51.36 -9.47
CA LYS A 14 -17.20 51.27 -10.24
C LYS A 14 -16.17 50.35 -9.59
N ALA A 15 -16.03 50.39 -8.26
CA ALA A 15 -15.10 49.52 -7.54
C ALA A 15 -15.53 48.04 -7.58
N ALA A 16 -16.84 47.77 -7.47
CA ALA A 16 -17.39 46.43 -7.64
C ALA A 16 -17.20 45.89 -9.06
N HIS A 17 -17.44 46.74 -10.08
CA HIS A 17 -17.21 46.37 -11.48
C HIS A 17 -15.73 46.13 -11.79
N ALA A 18 -14.82 46.96 -11.25
CA ALA A 18 -13.38 46.74 -11.42
C ALA A 18 -12.92 45.42 -10.79
N LYS A 19 -13.39 45.11 -9.57
CA LYS A 19 -13.12 43.81 -8.92
C LYS A 19 -13.69 42.62 -9.70
N ALA A 20 -14.87 42.78 -10.28
CA ALA A 20 -15.49 41.75 -11.13
C ALA A 20 -14.68 41.50 -12.41
N VAL A 21 -14.20 42.56 -13.08
CA VAL A 21 -13.32 42.44 -14.26
C VAL A 21 -12.00 41.74 -13.88
N THR A 22 -11.36 42.12 -12.77
CA THR A 22 -10.12 41.44 -12.33
C THR A 22 -10.35 39.99 -11.92
N ALA A 23 -11.53 39.64 -11.40
CA ALA A 23 -11.90 38.27 -11.09
C ALA A 23 -12.12 37.43 -12.36
N LEU A 24 -12.77 37.99 -13.38
CA LEU A 24 -12.96 37.34 -14.68
C LEU A 24 -11.63 37.13 -15.41
N ASP A 25 -10.72 38.11 -15.37
CA ASP A 25 -9.37 37.96 -15.94
C ASP A 25 -8.58 36.85 -15.23
N ARG A 26 -8.75 36.72 -13.90
CA ARG A 26 -8.15 35.62 -13.13
C ARG A 26 -8.73 34.26 -13.51
N ILE A 27 -10.05 34.19 -13.74
CA ILE A 27 -10.71 32.95 -14.18
C ILE A 27 -10.23 32.56 -15.59
N GLY A 28 -10.18 33.49 -16.55
CA GLY A 28 -9.69 33.20 -17.89
C GLY A 28 -8.22 32.77 -17.93
N ASN A 29 -7.39 33.34 -17.05
CA ASN A 29 -6.00 32.88 -16.87
C ASN A 29 -5.93 31.47 -16.27
N LEU A 30 -6.79 31.14 -15.31
CA LEU A 30 -6.86 29.78 -14.74
C LEU A 30 -7.33 28.76 -15.78
N GLU A 31 -8.32 29.09 -16.60
CA GLU A 31 -8.79 28.24 -17.70
C GLU A 31 -7.68 27.98 -18.73
N THR A 32 -6.90 29.02 -19.08
CA THR A 32 -5.77 28.89 -20.01
C THR A 32 -4.65 28.02 -19.42
N ILE A 33 -4.33 28.20 -18.13
CA ILE A 33 -3.34 27.37 -17.43
C ILE A 33 -3.82 25.93 -17.33
N GLN A 34 -5.10 25.72 -17.01
CA GLN A 34 -5.71 24.38 -16.94
C GLN A 34 -5.64 23.67 -18.29
N GLN A 35 -5.99 24.35 -19.38
CA GLN A 35 -5.91 23.78 -20.73
C GLN A 35 -4.45 23.43 -21.10
N THR A 36 -3.50 24.30 -20.78
CA THR A 36 -2.07 24.06 -21.03
C THR A 36 -1.54 22.87 -20.23
N LEU A 37 -2.01 22.70 -18.98
CA LEU A 37 -1.67 21.55 -18.15
C LEU A 37 -2.25 20.25 -18.74
N ILE A 38 -3.52 20.26 -19.16
CA ILE A 38 -4.16 19.10 -19.79
C ILE A 38 -3.41 18.69 -21.06
N ASP A 39 -3.10 19.65 -21.94
CA ASP A 39 -2.38 19.38 -23.18
C ASP A 39 -0.93 18.89 -22.92
N GLY A 40 -0.27 19.44 -21.91
CA GLY A 40 1.07 19.03 -21.48
C GLY A 40 1.08 17.61 -20.89
N VAL A 41 0.06 17.27 -20.10
CA VAL A 41 -0.13 15.92 -19.55
C VAL A 41 -0.42 14.93 -20.68
N GLY A 42 -1.30 15.25 -21.62
CA GLY A 42 -1.61 14.40 -22.78
C GLY A 42 -0.36 14.08 -23.61
N LYS A 43 0.44 15.09 -23.96
CA LYS A 43 1.72 14.88 -24.69
C LYS A 43 2.72 14.03 -23.91
N SER A 44 2.72 14.13 -22.59
CA SER A 44 3.59 13.32 -21.74
C SER A 44 3.17 11.86 -21.75
N PHE A 45 1.85 11.60 -21.72
CA PHE A 45 1.30 10.24 -21.87
C PHE A 45 1.63 9.64 -23.23
N ASP A 46 1.44 10.39 -24.32
CA ASP A 46 1.77 9.92 -25.67
C ASP A 46 3.25 9.54 -25.81
N LEU A 47 4.14 10.35 -25.22
CA LEU A 47 5.58 10.10 -25.24
C LEU A 47 5.95 8.88 -24.40
N VAL A 48 5.27 8.66 -23.27
CA VAL A 48 5.43 7.44 -22.46
C VAL A 48 4.96 6.22 -23.24
N GLU A 49 3.80 6.28 -23.88
CA GLU A 49 3.25 5.18 -24.68
C GLU A 49 4.19 4.81 -25.83
N GLN A 50 4.71 5.80 -26.57
CA GLN A 50 5.70 5.57 -27.62
C GLN A 50 6.99 4.93 -27.09
N ARG A 51 7.45 5.33 -25.90
CA ARG A 51 8.62 4.70 -25.27
C ARG A 51 8.34 3.25 -24.88
N LEU A 52 7.15 2.96 -24.35
CA LEU A 52 6.74 1.60 -24.00
C LEU A 52 6.67 0.71 -25.25
N GLN A 53 6.09 1.19 -26.35
CA GLN A 53 6.04 0.44 -27.62
C GLN A 53 7.45 0.11 -28.15
N ARG A 54 8.38 1.08 -28.12
CA ARG A 54 9.77 0.83 -28.54
C ARG A 54 10.48 -0.19 -27.64
N ILE A 55 10.19 -0.17 -26.34
CA ILE A 55 10.73 -1.16 -25.40
C ILE A 55 10.16 -2.55 -25.73
N GLU A 56 8.87 -2.66 -26.04
CA GLU A 56 8.23 -3.92 -26.44
C GLU A 56 8.82 -4.48 -27.74
N GLU A 57 9.06 -3.64 -28.74
CA GLU A 57 9.72 -4.03 -30.00
C GLU A 57 11.15 -4.52 -29.75
N LEU A 58 11.92 -3.81 -28.91
CA LEU A 58 13.27 -4.22 -28.54
C LEU A 58 13.28 -5.55 -27.78
N LEU A 59 12.38 -5.72 -26.81
CA LEU A 59 12.25 -6.98 -26.06
C LEU A 59 11.85 -8.13 -26.98
N SER A 60 10.96 -7.89 -27.95
CA SER A 60 10.57 -8.88 -28.95
C SER A 60 11.75 -9.24 -29.87
N ALA A 61 12.55 -8.27 -30.31
CA ALA A 61 13.75 -8.50 -31.09
C ALA A 61 14.82 -9.30 -30.31
N VAL A 62 15.01 -8.97 -29.03
CA VAL A 62 15.91 -9.69 -28.12
C VAL A 62 15.42 -11.12 -27.92
N ALA A 63 14.13 -11.32 -27.65
CA ALA A 63 13.54 -12.65 -27.46
C ALA A 63 13.64 -13.51 -28.73
N ASN A 64 13.44 -12.94 -29.91
CA ASN A 64 13.62 -13.64 -31.18
C ASN A 64 15.09 -13.98 -31.48
N THR A 65 16.04 -13.20 -30.97
CA THR A 65 17.49 -13.42 -31.20
C THR A 65 18.08 -14.44 -30.22
N VAL A 66 17.68 -14.38 -28.95
CA VAL A 66 18.19 -15.25 -27.88
C VAL A 66 17.39 -16.56 -27.77
N GLY A 67 16.13 -16.54 -28.21
CA GLY A 67 15.19 -17.64 -28.09
C GLY A 67 14.25 -17.45 -26.88
N PRO A 68 12.95 -17.81 -27.02
CA PRO A 68 11.95 -17.56 -25.99
C PRO A 68 12.20 -18.34 -24.69
N ASP A 69 12.80 -19.52 -24.77
CA ASP A 69 13.05 -20.38 -23.60
C ASP A 69 14.18 -19.81 -22.72
N ALA A 70 15.27 -19.34 -23.34
CA ALA A 70 16.35 -18.68 -22.61
C ALA A 70 15.90 -17.38 -21.91
N VAL A 71 14.98 -16.62 -22.53
CA VAL A 71 14.37 -15.44 -21.88
C VAL A 71 13.49 -15.85 -20.70
N ARG A 72 12.72 -16.94 -20.82
CA ARG A 72 11.89 -17.47 -19.71
C ARG A 72 12.75 -17.92 -18.54
N ASP A 73 13.83 -18.66 -18.79
CA ASP A 73 14.73 -19.13 -17.75
C ASP A 73 15.43 -17.97 -17.04
N GLN A 74 15.90 -16.98 -17.80
CA GLN A 74 16.51 -15.77 -17.23
C GLN A 74 15.50 -14.94 -16.42
N LEU A 75 14.26 -14.82 -16.89
CA LEU A 75 13.20 -14.14 -16.14
C LEU A 75 12.85 -14.87 -14.86
N ALA A 76 12.81 -16.21 -14.87
CA ALA A 76 12.59 -17.01 -13.67
C ALA A 76 13.72 -16.81 -12.66
N LEU A 77 14.97 -16.77 -13.12
CA LEU A 77 16.13 -16.49 -12.28
C LEU A 77 16.05 -15.07 -11.67
N ILE A 78 15.80 -14.05 -12.48
CA ILE A 78 15.68 -12.66 -12.01
C ILE A 78 14.54 -12.50 -11.00
N ARG A 79 13.39 -13.16 -11.22
CA ARG A 79 12.28 -13.14 -10.27
C ARG A 79 12.70 -13.72 -8.93
N LYS A 80 13.35 -14.88 -8.95
CA LYS A 80 13.86 -15.53 -7.74
C LYS A 80 14.89 -14.63 -7.01
N GLU A 81 15.84 -14.04 -7.73
CA GLU A 81 16.84 -13.13 -7.15
C GLU A 81 16.18 -11.88 -6.52
N ASN A 82 15.19 -11.30 -7.18
CA ASN A 82 14.44 -10.16 -6.66
C ASN A 82 13.63 -10.52 -5.42
N GLU A 83 12.98 -11.69 -5.42
CA GLU A 83 12.24 -12.20 -4.26
C GLU A 83 13.18 -12.42 -3.06
N GLU A 84 14.36 -13.02 -3.28
CA GLU A 84 15.37 -13.20 -2.24
C GLU A 84 15.93 -11.86 -1.73
N ALA A 85 16.17 -10.89 -2.62
CA ALA A 85 16.65 -9.56 -2.23
C ALA A 85 15.60 -8.79 -1.42
N GLN A 86 14.33 -8.84 -1.82
CA GLN A 86 13.22 -8.25 -1.08
C GLN A 86 13.05 -8.90 0.28
N LEU A 87 13.21 -10.22 0.38
CA LEU A 87 13.15 -10.93 1.66
C LEU A 87 14.27 -10.51 2.61
N LYS A 88 15.51 -10.38 2.10
CA LYS A 88 16.64 -9.92 2.92
C LYS A 88 16.39 -8.50 3.43
N ALA A 89 16.00 -7.59 2.55
CA ALA A 89 15.67 -6.21 2.93
C ALA A 89 14.51 -6.17 3.94
N GLY A 90 13.46 -6.98 3.75
CA GLY A 90 12.34 -7.08 4.69
C GLY A 90 12.76 -7.64 6.05
N THR A 91 13.58 -8.68 6.05
CA THR A 91 14.15 -9.27 7.28
C THR A 91 14.96 -8.25 8.07
N GLU A 92 15.87 -7.54 7.42
CA GLU A 92 16.67 -6.48 8.04
C GLU A 92 15.79 -5.33 8.57
N ALA A 93 14.73 -4.97 7.83
CA ALA A 93 13.79 -3.95 8.25
C ALA A 93 13.00 -4.36 9.51
N VAL A 94 12.54 -5.61 9.58
CA VAL A 94 11.85 -6.14 10.77
C VAL A 94 12.81 -6.20 11.96
N GLU A 95 14.02 -6.73 11.78
CA GLU A 95 15.02 -6.82 12.85
C GLU A 95 15.38 -5.43 13.40
N LYS A 96 15.54 -4.45 12.50
CA LYS A 96 15.75 -3.05 12.88
C LYS A 96 14.55 -2.46 13.61
N ALA A 97 13.32 -2.69 13.14
CA ALA A 97 12.12 -2.19 13.79
C ALA A 97 11.88 -2.81 15.17
N VAL A 98 12.27 -4.07 15.37
CA VAL A 98 12.27 -4.74 16.67
C VAL A 98 13.33 -4.14 17.59
N ALA A 99 14.56 -3.93 17.09
CA ALA A 99 15.64 -3.32 17.85
C ALA A 99 15.35 -1.86 18.27
N GLU A 100 14.63 -1.12 17.41
CA GLU A 100 14.16 0.24 17.68
C GLU A 100 12.90 0.29 18.57
N GLY A 101 12.35 -0.86 18.96
CA GLY A 101 11.14 -0.94 19.79
C GLY A 101 9.84 -0.53 19.07
N LYS A 102 9.85 -0.43 17.74
CA LYS A 102 8.65 -0.14 16.92
C LYS A 102 7.77 -1.36 16.74
N LEU A 103 8.38 -2.54 16.66
CA LEU A 103 7.69 -3.83 16.62
C LEU A 103 8.00 -4.60 17.89
N ILE A 104 6.98 -5.13 18.54
CA ILE A 104 7.10 -5.99 19.71
C ILE A 104 6.60 -7.38 19.30
N LYS A 105 7.27 -8.43 19.77
CA LYS A 105 6.76 -9.79 19.59
C LYS A 105 5.41 -9.89 20.33
N GLY A 106 4.34 -10.06 19.56
CA GLY A 106 2.98 -10.07 20.05
C GLY A 106 2.34 -11.45 19.97
N ALA A 107 1.14 -11.56 20.54
CA ALA A 107 0.26 -12.70 20.29
C ALA A 107 -0.64 -12.41 19.08
N ILE A 108 -1.22 -13.46 18.51
CA ILE A 108 -2.25 -13.32 17.48
C ILE A 108 -3.47 -12.64 18.14
N PRO A 109 -4.09 -11.62 17.51
CA PRO A 109 -5.30 -11.00 18.04
C PRO A 109 -6.39 -12.06 18.30
N SER A 110 -7.10 -11.93 19.42
CA SER A 110 -8.19 -12.84 19.77
C SER A 110 -9.34 -12.72 18.77
N LEU A 111 -10.21 -13.74 18.73
CA LEU A 111 -11.34 -13.75 17.81
C LEU A 111 -12.30 -12.57 18.02
N GLU A 112 -12.52 -12.18 19.28
CA GLU A 112 -13.31 -11.01 19.65
C GLU A 112 -12.74 -9.71 19.06
N VAL A 113 -11.42 -9.61 18.96
CA VAL A 113 -10.71 -8.47 18.35
C VAL A 113 -10.77 -8.54 16.82
N LEU A 114 -10.81 -9.74 16.22
CA LEU A 114 -10.99 -9.91 14.77
C LEU A 114 -12.43 -9.66 14.30
N GLU A 115 -13.41 -9.70 15.22
CA GLU A 115 -14.82 -9.42 14.95
C GLU A 115 -15.25 -7.99 15.37
N SER A 116 -14.36 -7.21 16.00
CA SER A 116 -14.65 -5.85 16.44
C SER A 116 -14.65 -4.85 15.27
N GLU A 117 -15.18 -3.65 15.51
CA GLU A 117 -15.14 -2.55 14.54
C GLU A 117 -13.70 -2.10 14.21
N ASP A 118 -12.73 -2.40 15.10
CA ASP A 118 -11.32 -2.03 14.95
C ASP A 118 -10.46 -3.12 14.29
N ALA A 119 -11.07 -4.23 13.86
CA ALA A 119 -10.37 -5.39 13.30
C ALA A 119 -9.46 -5.02 12.12
N ASP A 120 -9.91 -4.14 11.21
CA ASP A 120 -9.13 -3.73 10.04
C ASP A 120 -7.86 -2.94 10.43
N SER A 121 -7.94 -2.13 11.48
CA SER A 121 -6.81 -1.35 12.01
C SER A 121 -5.80 -2.29 12.66
N ILE A 122 -6.26 -3.20 13.51
CA ILE A 122 -5.41 -4.12 14.28
C ILE A 122 -4.74 -5.15 13.36
N THR A 123 -5.48 -5.73 12.42
CA THR A 123 -4.94 -6.70 11.44
C THR A 123 -3.95 -6.06 10.47
N SER A 124 -4.06 -4.76 10.20
CA SER A 124 -3.10 -4.03 9.36
C SER A 124 -1.80 -3.70 10.10
N LYS A 125 -1.86 -3.53 11.42
CA LYS A 125 -0.69 -3.28 12.30
C LYS A 125 -0.03 -4.56 12.84
N THR A 126 -0.58 -5.72 12.49
CA THR A 126 -0.06 -7.02 12.90
C THR A 126 0.68 -7.66 11.75
N LEU A 127 1.98 -7.93 11.95
CA LEU A 127 2.84 -8.61 10.99
C LEU A 127 2.99 -10.08 11.37
N VAL A 128 2.66 -10.96 10.43
CA VAL A 128 2.77 -12.41 10.54
C VAL A 128 3.99 -12.86 9.75
N ILE A 129 4.85 -13.65 10.38
CA ILE A 129 6.04 -14.23 9.77
C ILE A 129 5.94 -15.74 9.81
N GLY A 130 6.17 -16.39 8.68
CA GLY A 130 6.14 -17.84 8.58
C GLY A 130 6.81 -18.38 7.33
N ARG A 131 6.61 -19.67 7.07
CA ARG A 131 7.20 -20.41 5.95
C ARG A 131 6.15 -21.22 5.24
N GLU A 132 6.16 -21.18 3.92
CA GLU A 132 5.30 -22.01 3.09
C GLU A 132 6.09 -23.23 2.60
N PHE A 133 5.44 -24.39 2.65
CA PHE A 133 5.92 -25.68 2.21
C PHE A 133 5.02 -26.17 1.09
N ASP A 134 5.61 -26.76 0.05
CA ASP A 134 4.88 -27.41 -1.01
C ASP A 134 4.26 -28.75 -0.53
N LYS A 135 3.54 -29.43 -1.43
CA LYS A 135 2.93 -30.75 -1.17
C LYS A 135 3.96 -31.84 -0.82
N ASP A 136 5.19 -31.67 -1.29
CA ASP A 136 6.30 -32.61 -1.11
C ASP A 136 7.09 -32.32 0.18
N GLY A 137 6.73 -31.26 0.91
CA GLY A 137 7.37 -30.84 2.16
C GLY A 137 8.61 -29.98 1.96
N ASN A 138 8.89 -29.47 0.76
CA ASN A 138 9.98 -28.54 0.52
C ASN A 138 9.53 -27.12 0.84
N VAL A 139 10.43 -26.34 1.44
CA VAL A 139 10.21 -24.91 1.65
C VAL A 139 10.13 -24.21 0.30
N MET A 140 9.01 -23.54 0.03
CA MET A 140 8.84 -22.74 -1.17
C MET A 140 9.71 -21.48 -1.07
N ALA A 141 10.43 -21.17 -2.14
CA ALA A 141 11.13 -19.90 -2.26
C ALA A 141 10.12 -18.75 -2.15
N PRO A 142 10.46 -17.65 -1.45
CA PRO A 142 11.79 -17.30 -0.95
C PRO A 142 12.12 -17.87 0.46
N GLY A 143 11.25 -18.72 1.01
CA GLY A 143 11.52 -19.53 2.20
C GLY A 143 11.28 -18.85 3.54
N ARG A 144 10.89 -17.57 3.54
CA ARG A 144 10.27 -16.85 4.66
C ARG A 144 9.30 -15.82 4.09
N LEU A 145 8.07 -15.83 4.59
CA LEU A 145 7.03 -14.89 4.24
C LEU A 145 6.81 -13.93 5.41
N GLN A 146 6.62 -12.65 5.07
CA GLN A 146 6.32 -11.59 6.02
C GLN A 146 5.11 -10.85 5.47
N LEU A 147 3.96 -11.02 6.10
CA LEU A 147 2.68 -10.53 5.58
C LEU A 147 1.91 -9.82 6.69
N PRO A 148 1.23 -8.69 6.40
CA PRO A 148 0.24 -8.15 7.32
C PRO A 148 -0.89 -9.16 7.50
N LEU A 149 -1.43 -9.27 8.72
CA LEU A 149 -2.53 -10.20 9.02
C LEU A 149 -3.76 -9.91 8.14
N SER A 150 -3.99 -8.64 7.78
CA SER A 150 -5.08 -8.22 6.88
C SER A 150 -5.00 -8.79 5.45
N LYS A 151 -3.82 -9.27 5.02
CA LYS A 151 -3.65 -9.93 3.71
C LYS A 151 -4.03 -11.40 3.72
N LEU A 152 -4.19 -12.01 4.89
CA LEU A 152 -4.64 -13.39 5.02
C LEU A 152 -6.17 -13.46 4.89
N THR A 153 -6.69 -14.59 4.42
CA THR A 153 -8.15 -14.82 4.37
C THR A 153 -8.72 -14.89 5.78
N LYS A 154 -9.98 -14.49 5.97
CA LYS A 154 -10.64 -14.54 7.30
C LYS A 154 -10.57 -15.94 7.92
N GLU A 155 -10.69 -16.99 7.12
CA GLU A 155 -10.55 -18.39 7.54
C GLU A 155 -9.18 -18.67 8.18
N ILE A 156 -8.11 -18.17 7.55
CA ILE A 156 -6.74 -18.30 8.06
C ILE A 156 -6.54 -17.43 9.31
N GLN A 157 -7.08 -16.21 9.33
CA GLN A 157 -7.00 -15.32 10.50
C GLN A 157 -7.67 -15.94 11.74
N VAL A 158 -8.85 -16.53 11.55
CA VAL A 158 -9.59 -17.26 12.59
C VAL A 158 -8.82 -18.51 13.04
N ALA A 159 -8.32 -19.31 12.10
CA ALA A 159 -7.52 -20.49 12.43
C ALA A 159 -6.27 -20.12 13.25
N LEU A 160 -5.61 -19.02 12.90
CA LEU A 160 -4.49 -18.46 13.64
C LEU A 160 -4.89 -18.03 15.05
N ALA A 161 -6.02 -17.33 15.23
CA ALA A 161 -6.49 -16.89 16.54
C ALA A 161 -6.83 -18.05 17.49
N TYR A 162 -7.24 -19.21 16.96
CA TYR A 162 -7.46 -20.43 17.74
C TYR A 162 -6.19 -21.24 18.02
N SER A 163 -5.07 -20.91 17.38
CA SER A 163 -3.82 -21.62 17.56
C SER A 163 -2.92 -20.94 18.58
N GLU A 164 -2.46 -21.69 19.58
CA GLU A 164 -1.53 -21.21 20.62
C GLU A 164 -0.08 -21.05 20.09
N GLY A 165 0.10 -20.54 18.87
CA GLY A 165 1.39 -20.13 18.32
C GLY A 165 2.14 -21.15 17.45
N ASP A 166 1.83 -22.44 17.53
CA ASP A 166 2.43 -23.49 16.68
C ASP A 166 1.43 -23.99 15.63
N LEU A 167 1.07 -23.13 14.68
CA LEU A 167 0.14 -23.50 13.61
C LEU A 167 0.86 -23.83 12.32
N THR A 168 0.63 -25.06 11.87
CA THR A 168 0.82 -25.44 10.47
C THR A 168 -0.55 -25.50 9.81
N ILE A 169 -0.83 -24.58 8.89
CA ILE A 169 -2.08 -24.45 8.17
C ILE A 169 -1.95 -25.16 6.83
N GLU A 170 -2.93 -25.97 6.45
CA GLU A 170 -2.98 -26.49 5.08
C GLU A 170 -3.38 -25.38 4.11
N THR A 171 -2.55 -25.16 3.09
CA THR A 171 -2.87 -24.22 2.02
C THR A 171 -3.85 -24.87 1.04
N PRO A 172 -4.65 -24.09 0.29
CA PRO A 172 -5.59 -24.63 -0.70
C PRO A 172 -4.93 -25.50 -1.77
N ASN A 173 -3.65 -25.28 -2.01
CA ASN A 173 -2.83 -26.05 -2.93
C ASN A 173 -2.29 -27.34 -2.32
N GLY A 174 -2.72 -27.76 -1.13
CA GLY A 174 -2.25 -28.98 -0.46
C GLY A 174 -0.82 -28.88 0.14
N GLY A 175 -0.21 -27.70 0.11
CA GLY A 175 1.00 -27.39 0.85
C GLY A 175 0.71 -26.99 2.30
N LYS A 176 1.72 -26.55 3.04
CA LYS A 176 1.59 -26.18 4.47
C LYS A 176 2.21 -24.81 4.75
N PHE A 177 1.55 -23.97 5.52
CA PHE A 177 2.11 -22.73 6.03
C PHE A 177 2.38 -22.86 7.53
N THR A 178 3.64 -22.73 7.94
CA THR A 178 4.04 -22.75 9.35
C THR A 178 4.28 -21.33 9.83
N LEU A 179 3.59 -20.95 10.90
CA LEU A 179 3.82 -19.68 11.58
C LEU A 179 5.11 -19.75 12.41
N ASP A 180 6.01 -18.77 12.25
CA ASP A 180 7.25 -18.67 13.03
C ASP A 180 7.17 -17.56 14.09
N ALA A 181 6.58 -16.40 13.75
CA ALA A 181 6.48 -15.26 14.67
C ALA A 181 5.34 -14.30 14.30
N VAL A 182 4.84 -13.61 15.32
CA VAL A 182 3.90 -12.49 15.17
C VAL A 182 4.49 -11.26 15.83
N TYR A 183 4.44 -10.14 15.12
CA TYR A 183 4.86 -8.83 15.58
C TYR A 183 3.69 -7.87 15.51
N VAL A 184 3.59 -6.99 16.50
CA VAL A 184 2.58 -5.95 16.57
C VAL A 184 3.30 -4.62 16.75
N GLU A 185 2.80 -3.56 16.12
CA GLU A 185 3.31 -2.21 16.36
C GLU A 185 3.15 -1.82 17.83
N ALA A 186 4.19 -1.24 18.42
CA ALA A 186 4.21 -0.90 19.84
C ALA A 186 3.05 0.02 20.27
N GLU A 187 2.62 0.95 19.40
CA GLU A 187 1.48 1.83 19.67
C GLU A 187 0.15 1.06 19.78
N ALA A 188 -0.03 -0.04 19.04
CA ALA A 188 -1.26 -0.85 19.10
C ALA A 188 -1.41 -1.62 20.43
N THR A 189 -0.31 -1.84 21.16
CA THR A 189 -0.37 -2.49 22.49
C THR A 189 -0.84 -1.54 23.59
N ALA A 190 -0.69 -0.22 23.44
CA ALA A 190 -1.21 0.74 24.41
C ALA A 190 -2.75 0.77 24.40
N ASP A 191 -3.35 0.80 23.21
CA ASP A 191 -4.81 0.81 23.05
C ASP A 191 -5.45 -0.52 23.49
N ALA A 192 -4.82 -1.67 23.18
CA ALA A 192 -5.33 -2.99 23.55
C ALA A 192 -5.26 -3.27 25.07
N VAL A 193 -4.28 -2.68 25.78
CA VAL A 193 -4.17 -2.80 27.25
C VAL A 193 -5.19 -1.90 27.95
N GLU A 194 -5.51 -0.73 27.40
CA GLU A 194 -6.56 0.15 27.95
C GLU A 194 -7.97 -0.45 27.79
N THR A 195 -8.26 -1.13 26.67
CA THR A 195 -9.58 -1.77 26.48
C THR A 195 -9.80 -2.95 27.41
N SER A 196 -8.76 -3.71 27.74
CA SER A 196 -8.86 -4.85 28.67
C SER A 196 -9.03 -4.42 30.14
N LEU A 197 -8.60 -3.20 30.51
CA LEU A 197 -8.70 -2.69 31.88
C LEU A 197 -10.00 -1.90 32.15
N MET A 198 -10.73 -1.50 31.11
CA MET A 198 -12.02 -0.79 31.22
C MET A 198 -13.24 -1.72 31.17
N GLY A 199 -13.05 -3.03 30.97
CA GLY A 199 -14.10 -4.05 30.94
C GLY A 199 -14.43 -4.71 32.28
N GLU A 200 -13.69 -4.42 33.35
CA GLU A 200 -13.98 -4.86 34.72
C GLU A 200 -14.31 -3.66 35.63
N VAL A 201 -15.52 -3.11 35.52
CA VAL A 201 -16.22 -2.41 36.62
C VAL A 201 -17.71 -2.73 36.57
#